data_AF-A0A3D4LH03-F1
#
_entry.id   AF-A0A3D4LH03-F1
#
_cell.length_a   1.000
_cell.length_b   1.000
_cell.length_c   1.000
_cell.angle_alpha   90.00
_cell.angle_beta   90.00
_cell.angle_gamma   90.00
#
_symmetry.space_group_name_H-M   'P 1'
#
loop_
_entity.id
_entity.type
_entity.pdbx_description
1 polymer ?
#
loop_
_entity_poly.entity_id
_entity_poly.type
_entity_poly.pdbx_seq_one_letter_code
_entity_poly.pdbx_strand_id
1 'polypeptide(L)'
;MKNQKESEIFYFQSKLSEVDYNSNRFKIMIGEDRFLFGVISANDNEAPFGKLMQYKTIYDTLKDLDWKIKLSFNEAIKYAYSEAVINEFSLIKTDSEEEVLAFYYIENALFRTSSLWDMLAQLYRLFYDIDIPKEKVYYKQVFSPTKNYRDEFKIKAAEIYNYIEQEDNTDCEGEWKGNHSFVNELRNKMIHRNSPNVPVMSDFDTNLKNHPVFQLKRIIEDYAVVSQYIKEILDEIEEEVMSSFDDVDC
;
A
#
# COMPACT_ATOMS: atom_id res chain seq x y z
N MET A 1 -19.33 24.63 3.70
CA MET A 1 -18.93 23.42 4.45
C MET A 1 -19.62 22.15 3.97
N LYS A 2 -20.96 22.05 3.87
CA LYS A 2 -21.64 20.80 3.44
C LYS A 2 -21.20 20.28 2.06
N ASN A 3 -21.16 21.15 1.05
CA ASN A 3 -20.70 20.77 -0.31
C ASN A 3 -19.21 20.37 -0.36
N GLN A 4 -18.35 20.96 0.48
CA GLN A 4 -16.92 20.64 0.52
C GLN A 4 -16.67 19.26 1.15
N LYS A 5 -17.33 18.99 2.27
CA LYS A 5 -17.30 17.67 2.92
C LYS A 5 -17.74 16.56 1.95
N GLU A 6 -18.87 16.76 1.27
CA GLU A 6 -19.39 15.77 0.31
C GLU A 6 -18.42 15.56 -0.86
N SER A 7 -17.79 16.63 -1.38
CA SER A 7 -16.80 16.50 -2.45
C SER A 7 -15.53 15.78 -2.03
N GLU A 8 -15.03 16.00 -0.81
CA GLU A 8 -13.82 15.33 -0.32
C GLU A 8 -14.09 13.85 -0.02
N ILE A 9 -15.24 13.53 0.60
CA ILE A 9 -15.65 12.13 0.80
C ILE A 9 -15.77 11.41 -0.54
N PHE A 10 -16.38 12.04 -1.54
CA PHE A 10 -16.49 11.48 -2.88
C PHE A 10 -15.12 11.25 -3.50
N TYR A 11 -14.20 12.21 -3.39
CA TYR A 11 -12.82 12.07 -3.86
C TYR A 11 -12.08 10.90 -3.19
N PHE A 12 -12.22 10.73 -1.88
CA PHE A 12 -11.62 9.58 -1.19
C PHE A 12 -12.24 8.26 -1.65
N GLN A 13 -13.56 8.20 -1.77
CA GLN A 13 -14.25 7.00 -2.25
C GLN A 13 -13.86 6.66 -3.69
N SER A 14 -13.68 7.66 -4.57
CA SER A 14 -13.24 7.42 -5.94
C SER A 14 -11.83 6.83 -5.97
N LYS A 15 -10.91 7.37 -5.17
CA LYS A 15 -9.54 6.83 -5.04
C LYS A 15 -9.52 5.39 -4.53
N LEU A 16 -10.35 5.06 -3.54
CA LEU A 16 -10.48 3.68 -3.06
C LEU A 16 -11.04 2.73 -4.12
N SER A 17 -11.93 3.21 -4.98
CA SER A 17 -12.53 2.42 -6.06
C SER A 17 -11.63 2.19 -7.27
N GLU A 18 -10.54 2.97 -7.42
CA GLU A 18 -9.52 2.76 -8.46
C GLU A 18 -8.77 1.44 -8.27
N VAL A 19 -8.74 0.93 -7.03
CA VAL A 19 -8.06 -0.31 -6.68
C VAL A 19 -9.05 -1.47 -6.68
N ASP A 20 -8.83 -2.48 -7.52
CA ASP A 20 -9.63 -3.70 -7.57
C ASP A 20 -8.76 -4.93 -7.82
N TYR A 21 -9.19 -6.07 -7.30
CA TYR A 21 -8.48 -7.34 -7.42
C TYR A 21 -9.41 -8.43 -7.92
N ASN A 22 -9.15 -8.94 -9.13
CA ASN A 22 -9.84 -10.09 -9.70
C ASN A 22 -9.68 -11.36 -8.83
N SER A 23 -10.79 -11.84 -8.28
CA SER A 23 -10.81 -13.03 -7.42
C SER A 23 -10.19 -14.30 -8.02
N ASN A 24 -10.13 -14.40 -9.35
CA ASN A 24 -9.64 -15.57 -10.08
C ASN A 24 -8.23 -15.41 -10.67
N ARG A 25 -7.56 -14.26 -10.50
CA ARG A 25 -6.20 -14.07 -11.03
C ARG A 25 -5.25 -15.13 -10.46
N PHE A 26 -4.42 -15.71 -11.33
CA PHE A 26 -3.48 -16.82 -11.02
C PHE A 26 -4.12 -18.10 -10.45
N LYS A 27 -5.45 -18.23 -10.48
CA LYS A 27 -6.13 -19.46 -10.05
C LYS A 27 -6.06 -20.50 -11.17
N ILE A 28 -5.40 -21.63 -10.90
CA ILE A 28 -5.34 -22.75 -11.83
C ILE A 28 -6.50 -23.69 -11.56
N MET A 29 -7.41 -23.82 -12.52
CA MET A 29 -8.54 -24.76 -12.46
C MET A 29 -8.10 -26.16 -12.92
N ILE A 30 -8.58 -27.20 -12.23
CA ILE A 30 -8.34 -28.62 -12.55
C ILE A 30 -9.71 -29.28 -12.76
N GLY A 31 -10.17 -29.31 -14.00
CA GLY A 31 -11.55 -29.66 -14.34
C GLY A 31 -12.51 -28.51 -14.02
N GLU A 32 -13.79 -28.83 -13.81
CA GLU A 32 -14.85 -27.80 -13.71
C GLU A 32 -14.86 -27.06 -12.37
N ASP A 33 -14.71 -27.77 -11.24
CA ASP A 33 -14.95 -27.20 -9.89
C ASP A 33 -13.75 -27.24 -8.94
N ARG A 34 -12.62 -27.83 -9.35
CA ARG A 34 -11.42 -27.95 -8.49
C ARG A 34 -10.36 -26.97 -8.93
N PHE A 35 -9.53 -26.53 -7.99
CA PHE A 35 -8.40 -25.65 -8.29
C PHE A 35 -7.15 -26.12 -7.55
N LEU A 36 -5.98 -25.77 -8.09
CA LEU A 36 -4.71 -26.03 -7.44
C LEU A 36 -4.52 -25.06 -6.27
N PHE A 37 -4.53 -25.59 -5.04
CA PHE A 37 -4.34 -24.77 -3.84
C PHE A 37 -2.88 -24.35 -3.63
N GLY A 38 -1.92 -25.23 -3.94
CA GLY A 38 -0.51 -24.95 -3.78
C GLY A 38 0.39 -26.08 -4.26
N VAL A 39 1.67 -25.75 -4.41
CA VAL A 39 2.74 -26.67 -4.81
C VAL A 39 3.91 -26.48 -3.85
N ILE A 40 4.54 -27.58 -3.44
CA ILE A 40 5.76 -27.57 -2.63
C ILE A 40 6.84 -28.33 -3.39
N SER A 41 7.94 -27.64 -3.67
CA SER A 41 9.10 -28.17 -4.38
C SER A 41 10.14 -28.74 -3.40
N ALA A 42 10.89 -29.76 -3.82
CA ALA A 42 12.11 -30.16 -3.13
C ALA A 42 13.23 -29.16 -3.45
N ASN A 43 14.20 -28.97 -2.53
CA ASN A 43 15.24 -27.94 -2.66
C ASN A 43 16.03 -27.98 -3.99
N ASP A 44 16.17 -29.16 -4.60
CA ASP A 44 16.98 -29.37 -5.80
C ASP A 44 16.15 -29.50 -7.09
N ASN A 45 14.81 -29.44 -7.00
CA ASN A 45 13.91 -29.59 -8.15
C ASN A 45 12.69 -28.67 -8.01
N GLU A 46 12.68 -27.58 -8.78
CA GLU A 46 11.50 -26.71 -8.87
C GLU A 46 10.34 -27.47 -9.51
N ALA A 47 9.25 -27.61 -8.76
CA ALA A 47 8.04 -28.24 -9.26
C ALA A 47 7.38 -27.34 -10.32
N PRO A 48 6.69 -27.94 -11.31
CA PRO A 48 5.85 -27.19 -12.24
C PRO A 48 4.91 -26.24 -11.49
N PHE A 49 4.73 -25.02 -12.01
CA PHE A 49 3.93 -23.96 -11.38
C PHE A 49 4.47 -23.40 -10.05
N GLY A 50 5.68 -23.77 -9.62
CA GLY A 50 6.30 -23.29 -8.38
C GLY A 50 6.32 -21.76 -8.28
N LYS A 51 6.90 -21.09 -9.28
CA LYS A 51 6.93 -19.61 -9.38
C LYS A 51 5.52 -18.99 -9.44
N LEU A 52 4.59 -19.57 -10.21
CA LEU A 52 3.19 -19.12 -10.28
C LEU A 52 2.48 -19.21 -8.91
N MET A 53 2.71 -20.27 -8.13
CA MET A 53 2.15 -20.39 -6.79
C MET A 53 2.73 -19.35 -5.81
N GLN A 54 3.98 -18.91 -6.00
CA GLN A 54 4.56 -17.81 -5.23
C GLN A 54 3.85 -16.49 -5.55
N TYR A 55 3.63 -16.18 -6.83
CA TYR A 55 2.84 -14.99 -7.24
C TYR A 55 1.42 -15.03 -6.69
N LYS A 56 0.74 -16.18 -6.82
CA LYS A 56 -0.61 -16.36 -6.26
C LYS A 56 -0.64 -16.12 -4.75
N THR A 57 0.38 -16.58 -4.01
CA THR A 57 0.46 -16.39 -2.55
C THR A 57 0.56 -14.91 -2.18
N ILE A 58 1.40 -14.15 -2.89
CA ILE A 58 1.49 -12.69 -2.68
C ILE A 58 0.18 -12.02 -3.10
N TYR A 59 -0.40 -12.42 -4.23
CA TYR A 59 -1.66 -11.88 -4.74
C TYR A 59 -2.84 -12.07 -3.77
N ASP A 60 -2.99 -13.26 -3.18
CA ASP A 60 -4.02 -13.52 -2.17
C ASP A 60 -3.80 -12.68 -0.91
N THR A 61 -2.54 -12.42 -0.53
CA THR A 61 -2.19 -11.52 0.57
C THR A 61 -2.57 -10.08 0.25
N LEU A 62 -2.30 -9.61 -0.98
CA LEU A 62 -2.68 -8.29 -1.45
C LEU A 62 -4.19 -8.06 -1.40
N LYS A 63 -5.00 -9.06 -1.79
CA LYS A 63 -6.46 -9.03 -1.66
C LYS A 63 -6.93 -8.91 -0.22
N ASP A 64 -6.34 -9.69 0.68
CA ASP A 64 -6.67 -9.62 2.10
C ASP A 64 -6.30 -8.26 2.71
N LEU A 65 -5.15 -7.70 2.33
CA LEU A 65 -4.73 -6.36 2.73
C LEU A 65 -5.65 -5.27 2.16
N ASP A 66 -5.97 -5.31 0.88
CA ASP A 66 -6.89 -4.37 0.19
C ASP A 66 -8.22 -4.27 0.92
N TRP A 67 -8.86 -5.41 1.21
CA TRP A 67 -10.13 -5.44 1.94
C TRP A 67 -10.02 -4.77 3.31
N LYS A 68 -8.95 -5.06 4.08
CA LYS A 68 -8.72 -4.48 5.42
C LYS A 68 -8.40 -2.99 5.37
N ILE A 69 -7.65 -2.56 4.35
CA ILE A 69 -7.30 -1.16 4.12
C ILE A 69 -8.56 -0.37 3.79
N LYS A 70 -9.37 -0.83 2.84
CA LYS A 70 -10.64 -0.19 2.47
C LYS A 70 -11.63 -0.14 3.65
N LEU A 71 -11.73 -1.21 4.43
CA LEU A 71 -12.54 -1.21 5.65
C LEU A 71 -12.07 -0.11 6.62
N SER A 72 -10.76 -0.03 6.85
CA SER A 72 -10.17 0.96 7.74
C SER A 72 -10.41 2.39 7.22
N PHE A 73 -10.20 2.63 5.92
CA PHE A 73 -10.47 3.95 5.34
C PHE A 73 -11.94 4.33 5.40
N ASN A 74 -12.87 3.42 5.12
CA ASN A 74 -14.30 3.72 5.17
C ASN A 74 -14.75 4.14 6.57
N GLU A 75 -14.30 3.42 7.62
CA GLU A 75 -14.58 3.83 9.00
C GLU A 75 -13.85 5.13 9.36
N ALA A 76 -12.59 5.29 8.97
CA ALA A 76 -11.85 6.52 9.21
C ALA A 76 -12.51 7.76 8.58
N ILE A 77 -12.99 7.66 7.32
CA ILE A 77 -13.73 8.73 6.64
C ILE A 77 -15.00 9.07 7.43
N LYS A 78 -15.78 8.06 7.81
CA LYS A 78 -17.01 8.23 8.58
C LYS A 78 -16.78 9.01 9.89
N TYR A 79 -15.75 8.63 10.66
CA TYR A 79 -15.45 9.29 11.94
C TYR A 79 -14.79 10.67 11.77
N ALA A 80 -13.85 10.80 10.83
CA ALA A 80 -13.14 12.05 10.56
C ALA A 80 -14.07 13.19 10.08
N TYR A 81 -15.18 12.83 9.44
CA TYR A 81 -16.23 13.77 9.01
C TYR A 81 -17.46 13.78 9.92
N SER A 82 -17.38 13.23 11.14
CA SER A 82 -18.44 13.39 12.14
C SER A 82 -18.61 14.85 12.56
N GLU A 83 -19.78 15.21 13.07
CA GLU A 83 -20.01 16.59 13.56
C GLU A 83 -19.09 16.94 14.73
N ALA A 84 -18.81 15.98 15.62
CA ALA A 84 -17.89 16.16 16.73
C ALA A 84 -16.48 16.53 16.24
N VAL A 85 -15.90 15.77 15.31
CA VAL A 85 -14.55 16.04 14.80
C VAL A 85 -14.50 17.36 14.02
N ILE A 86 -15.46 17.62 13.14
CA ILE A 86 -15.46 18.83 12.31
C ILE A 86 -15.57 20.11 13.15
N ASN A 87 -16.40 20.10 14.19
CA ASN A 87 -16.70 21.31 14.96
C ASN A 87 -15.78 21.50 16.18
N GLU A 88 -15.21 20.42 16.71
CA GLU A 88 -14.54 20.44 18.03
C GLU A 88 -13.06 20.08 17.96
N PHE A 89 -12.50 19.80 16.77
CA PHE A 89 -11.08 19.46 16.64
C PHE A 89 -10.16 20.53 17.23
N SER A 90 -9.16 20.07 17.98
CA SER A 90 -8.14 20.90 18.62
C SER A 90 -6.76 20.32 18.38
N LEU A 91 -5.75 21.14 18.05
CA LEU A 91 -4.38 20.65 17.82
C LEU A 91 -3.69 20.09 19.07
N ILE A 92 -4.19 20.42 20.26
CA ILE A 92 -3.53 20.16 21.55
C ILE A 92 -4.35 19.27 22.50
N LYS A 93 -5.57 18.92 22.14
CA LYS A 93 -6.45 18.06 22.95
C LYS A 93 -7.28 17.15 22.08
N THR A 94 -7.49 15.92 22.52
CA THR A 94 -8.43 14.97 21.91
C THR A 94 -9.69 14.98 22.73
N ASP A 95 -10.76 15.49 22.13
CA ASP A 95 -11.95 15.90 22.88
C ASP A 95 -13.19 15.02 22.58
N SER A 96 -13.13 14.14 21.55
CA SER A 96 -14.24 13.24 21.19
C SER A 96 -13.82 11.78 20.96
N GLU A 97 -14.75 10.85 21.18
CA GLU A 97 -14.56 9.42 20.89
C GLU A 97 -14.40 9.19 19.37
N GLU A 98 -15.13 9.95 18.56
CA GLU A 98 -15.05 9.90 17.11
C GLU A 98 -13.66 10.29 16.61
N GLU A 99 -12.99 11.26 17.25
CA GLU A 99 -11.61 11.61 16.89
C GLU A 99 -10.65 10.44 17.18
N VAL A 100 -10.81 9.78 18.33
CA VAL A 100 -10.00 8.61 18.70
C VAL A 100 -10.21 7.48 17.69
N LEU A 101 -11.46 7.21 17.32
CA LEU A 101 -11.80 6.17 16.35
C LEU A 101 -11.27 6.51 14.95
N ALA A 102 -11.36 7.78 14.53
CA ALA A 102 -10.78 8.23 13.26
C ALA A 102 -9.27 7.92 13.20
N PHE A 103 -8.51 8.31 14.22
CA PHE A 103 -7.08 8.01 14.27
C PHE A 103 -6.78 6.51 14.37
N TYR A 104 -7.54 5.76 15.17
CA TYR A 104 -7.39 4.30 15.25
C TYR A 104 -7.48 3.63 13.88
N TYR A 105 -8.50 3.99 13.07
CA TYR A 105 -8.65 3.41 11.74
C TYR A 105 -7.62 3.95 10.74
N ILE A 106 -7.20 5.22 10.85
CA ILE A 106 -6.11 5.79 10.04
C ILE A 106 -4.80 5.04 10.28
N GLU A 107 -4.42 4.80 11.53
CA GLU A 107 -3.20 4.07 11.88
C GLU A 107 -3.26 2.63 11.34
N ASN A 108 -4.42 1.98 11.46
CA ASN A 108 -4.64 0.65 10.89
C ASN A 108 -4.46 0.62 9.37
N ALA A 109 -4.98 1.61 8.65
CA ALA A 109 -4.78 1.73 7.20
C ALA A 109 -3.30 1.98 6.87
N LEU A 110 -2.65 2.91 7.57
CA LEU A 110 -1.25 3.28 7.36
C LEU A 110 -0.27 2.10 7.46
N PHE A 111 -0.38 1.28 8.49
CA PHE A 111 0.53 0.13 8.64
C PHE A 111 0.32 -0.93 7.55
N ARG A 112 -0.93 -1.10 7.08
CA ARG A 112 -1.24 -2.02 5.99
C ARG A 112 -0.81 -1.49 4.63
N THR A 113 -1.01 -0.20 4.35
CA THR A 113 -0.45 0.48 3.16
C THR A 113 1.07 0.39 3.14
N SER A 114 1.74 0.56 4.29
CA SER A 114 3.19 0.35 4.39
C SER A 114 3.60 -1.08 4.03
N SER A 115 2.77 -2.07 4.38
CA SER A 115 3.01 -3.48 4.01
C SER A 115 2.83 -3.73 2.51
N LEU A 116 1.96 -2.97 1.82
CA LEU A 116 1.81 -3.07 0.36
C LEU A 116 3.11 -2.69 -0.37
N TRP A 117 3.85 -1.69 0.13
CA TRP A 117 5.15 -1.32 -0.45
C TRP A 117 6.16 -2.47 -0.38
N ASP A 118 6.22 -3.19 0.74
CA ASP A 118 7.07 -4.38 0.84
C ASP A 118 6.54 -5.54 -0.03
N MET A 119 5.22 -5.71 -0.18
CA MET A 119 4.65 -6.69 -1.10
C MET A 119 4.96 -6.38 -2.57
N LEU A 120 4.92 -5.11 -2.96
CA LEU A 120 5.38 -4.63 -4.27
C LEU A 120 6.84 -5.05 -4.48
N ALA A 121 7.71 -4.78 -3.50
CA ALA A 121 9.11 -5.17 -3.56
C ALA A 121 9.32 -6.70 -3.66
N GLN A 122 8.46 -7.50 -3.02
CA GLN A 122 8.47 -8.96 -3.16
C GLN A 122 8.08 -9.42 -4.57
N LEU A 123 7.09 -8.79 -5.20
CA LEU A 123 6.72 -9.09 -6.60
C LEU A 123 7.90 -8.82 -7.53
N TYR A 124 8.51 -7.63 -7.45
CA TYR A 124 9.68 -7.28 -8.28
C TYR A 124 10.87 -8.21 -8.01
N ARG A 125 11.10 -8.57 -6.75
CA ARG A 125 12.13 -9.55 -6.40
C ARG A 125 11.91 -10.89 -7.09
N LEU A 126 10.67 -11.41 -7.06
CA LEU A 126 10.35 -12.69 -7.68
C LEU A 126 10.39 -12.63 -9.20
N PHE A 127 9.87 -11.54 -9.78
CA PHE A 127 9.81 -11.36 -11.22
C PHE A 127 11.21 -11.27 -11.84
N TYR A 128 12.07 -10.41 -11.29
CA TYR A 128 13.43 -10.19 -11.79
C TYR A 128 14.50 -11.11 -11.15
N ASP A 129 14.10 -12.12 -10.38
CA ASP A 129 14.99 -13.06 -9.66
C ASP A 129 16.09 -12.34 -8.84
N ILE A 130 15.71 -11.31 -8.09
CA ILE A 130 16.64 -10.50 -7.30
C ILE A 130 17.15 -11.32 -6.09
N ASP A 131 18.48 -11.43 -5.97
CA ASP A 131 19.15 -12.16 -4.89
C ASP A 131 19.12 -11.41 -3.54
N ILE A 132 17.94 -11.36 -2.94
CA ILE A 132 17.68 -10.92 -1.57
C ILE A 132 16.90 -12.04 -0.88
N PRO A 133 17.19 -12.44 0.37
CA PRO A 133 16.35 -13.38 1.10
C PRO A 133 14.94 -12.81 1.31
N LYS A 134 13.89 -13.63 1.11
CA LYS A 134 12.49 -13.18 1.19
C LYS A 134 12.13 -12.51 2.53
N GLU A 135 12.79 -12.87 3.63
CA GLU A 135 12.56 -12.29 4.96
C GLU A 135 13.26 -10.93 5.16
N LYS A 136 14.08 -10.50 4.21
CA LYS A 136 14.88 -9.26 4.26
C LYS A 136 14.54 -8.30 3.13
N VAL A 137 13.37 -8.47 2.53
CA VAL A 137 12.91 -7.61 1.45
C VAL A 137 12.29 -6.36 2.05
N TYR A 138 12.93 -5.23 1.76
CA TYR A 138 12.44 -3.91 2.11
C TYR A 138 12.35 -3.09 0.83
N TYR A 139 11.22 -2.42 0.61
CA TYR A 139 10.99 -1.67 -0.62
C TYR A 139 12.07 -0.62 -0.89
N LYS A 140 12.54 0.09 0.15
CA LYS A 140 13.66 1.06 0.03
C LYS A 140 14.96 0.44 -0.46
N GLN A 141 15.21 -0.83 -0.12
CA GLN A 141 16.38 -1.56 -0.61
C GLN A 141 16.20 -1.98 -2.08
N VAL A 142 15.00 -2.45 -2.44
CA VAL A 142 14.70 -2.97 -3.77
C VAL A 142 14.65 -1.85 -4.81
N PHE A 143 14.06 -0.70 -4.50
CA PHE A 143 13.93 0.40 -5.45
C PHE A 143 15.08 1.42 -5.37
N SER A 144 16.11 1.18 -4.56
CA SER A 144 17.26 2.10 -4.48
C SER A 144 18.03 2.18 -5.80
N PRO A 145 18.37 3.39 -6.30
CA PRO A 145 19.16 3.57 -7.52
C PRO A 145 20.61 3.11 -7.36
N THR A 146 21.06 2.86 -6.12
CA THR A 146 22.42 2.36 -5.83
C THR A 146 22.60 0.88 -6.18
N LYS A 147 21.50 0.17 -6.45
CA LYS A 147 21.52 -1.25 -6.79
C LYS A 147 21.63 -1.43 -8.30
N ASN A 148 22.56 -2.29 -8.72
CA ASN A 148 22.79 -2.57 -10.13
C ASN A 148 21.94 -3.77 -10.58
N TYR A 149 20.67 -3.54 -10.87
CA TYR A 149 19.77 -4.56 -11.44
C TYR A 149 19.85 -4.58 -12.98
N ARG A 150 19.03 -5.42 -13.64
CA ARG A 150 18.86 -5.41 -15.10
C ARG A 150 18.29 -4.06 -15.57
N ASP A 151 18.65 -3.64 -16.78
CA ASP A 151 18.29 -2.31 -17.30
C ASP A 151 16.77 -2.09 -17.42
N GLU A 152 16.01 -3.14 -17.71
CA GLU A 152 14.54 -3.12 -17.74
C GLU A 152 13.94 -2.73 -16.37
N PHE A 153 14.46 -3.30 -15.28
CA PHE A 153 14.02 -2.96 -13.93
C PHE A 153 14.51 -1.57 -13.49
N LYS A 154 15.70 -1.11 -13.94
CA LYS A 154 16.26 0.19 -13.50
C LYS A 154 15.34 1.37 -13.76
N ILE A 155 14.66 1.39 -14.91
CA ILE A 155 13.77 2.49 -15.29
C ILE A 155 12.61 2.56 -14.30
N LYS A 156 11.92 1.43 -14.08
CA LYS A 156 10.79 1.34 -13.17
C LYS A 156 11.19 1.52 -11.69
N ALA A 157 12.35 1.00 -11.29
CA ALA A 157 12.92 1.23 -9.96
C ALA A 157 13.18 2.73 -9.70
N ALA A 158 13.75 3.44 -10.68
CA ALA A 158 13.98 4.88 -10.57
C ALA A 158 12.67 5.68 -10.52
N GLU A 159 11.66 5.28 -11.29
CA GLU A 159 10.32 5.88 -11.24
C GLU A 159 9.71 5.75 -9.82
N ILE A 160 9.67 4.53 -9.29
CA ILE A 160 9.15 4.25 -7.95
C ILE A 160 9.97 4.98 -6.87
N TYR A 161 11.29 5.00 -7.00
CA TYR A 161 12.17 5.72 -6.08
C TYR A 161 11.90 7.23 -6.06
N ASN A 162 11.68 7.83 -7.23
CA ASN A 162 11.36 9.25 -7.34
C ASN A 162 10.04 9.60 -6.66
N TYR A 163 9.07 8.68 -6.65
CA TYR A 163 7.84 8.85 -5.86
C TYR A 163 8.11 8.73 -4.35
N ILE A 164 8.86 7.71 -3.93
CA ILE A 164 9.21 7.46 -2.52
C ILE A 164 9.93 8.66 -1.89
N GLU A 165 10.84 9.28 -2.63
CA GLU A 165 11.65 10.42 -2.19
C GLU A 165 11.07 11.77 -2.66
N GLN A 166 9.82 11.79 -3.14
CA GLN A 166 9.20 13.00 -3.64
C GLN A 166 9.13 14.07 -2.55
N GLU A 167 9.50 15.30 -2.92
CA GLU A 167 9.39 16.46 -2.04
C GLU A 167 7.93 16.79 -1.71
N ASP A 168 7.71 17.28 -0.49
CA ASP A 168 6.38 17.62 -0.03
C ASP A 168 5.83 18.87 -0.73
N ASN A 169 4.66 18.75 -1.34
CA ASN A 169 3.91 19.87 -1.86
C ASN A 169 2.40 19.59 -1.83
N THR A 170 1.69 20.27 -0.94
CA THR A 170 0.21 20.22 -0.85
C THR A 170 -0.48 21.39 -1.56
N ASP A 171 0.28 22.37 -2.05
CA ASP A 171 -0.21 23.52 -2.81
C ASP A 171 -0.06 23.24 -4.31
N CYS A 172 -0.78 22.21 -4.77
CA CYS A 172 -0.80 21.79 -6.15
C CYS A 172 -2.21 21.37 -6.59
N GLU A 173 -2.46 21.47 -7.89
CA GLU A 173 -3.69 20.94 -8.47
C GLU A 173 -3.63 19.40 -8.50
N GLY A 174 -4.70 18.75 -8.04
CA GLY A 174 -4.81 17.29 -8.03
C GLY A 174 -4.31 16.64 -6.74
N GLU A 175 -3.59 15.53 -6.90
CA GLU A 175 -2.98 14.76 -5.80
C GLU A 175 -1.83 15.55 -5.17
N TRP A 176 -1.68 15.41 -3.86
CA TRP A 176 -0.55 15.99 -3.14
C TRP A 176 0.75 15.26 -3.45
N LYS A 177 1.86 15.97 -3.32
CA LYS A 177 3.20 15.40 -3.52
C LYS A 177 3.87 15.12 -2.18
N GLY A 178 4.78 14.15 -2.17
CA GLY A 178 5.51 13.74 -0.96
C GLY A 178 4.65 12.95 0.03
N ASN A 179 3.57 12.33 -0.47
CA ASN A 179 2.67 11.52 0.36
C ASN A 179 3.40 10.34 1.02
N HIS A 180 4.22 9.62 0.26
CA HIS A 180 5.01 8.52 0.80
C HIS A 180 5.96 8.98 1.91
N SER A 181 6.70 10.06 1.66
CA SER A 181 7.60 10.67 2.64
C SER A 181 6.87 11.00 3.95
N PHE A 182 5.71 11.66 3.85
CA PHE A 182 4.85 11.97 5.00
C PHE A 182 4.38 10.70 5.74
N VAL A 183 3.86 9.71 5.02
CA VAL A 183 3.36 8.45 5.58
C VAL A 183 4.48 7.69 6.30
N ASN A 184 5.65 7.61 5.68
CA ASN A 184 6.82 6.95 6.25
C ASN A 184 7.33 7.68 7.51
N GLU A 185 7.36 9.02 7.52
CA GLU A 185 7.69 9.78 8.73
C GLU A 185 6.70 9.54 9.87
N LEU A 186 5.40 9.58 9.55
CA LEU A 186 4.32 9.32 10.50
C LEU A 186 4.46 7.93 11.14
N ARG A 187 4.67 6.91 10.30
CA ARG A 187 4.91 5.51 10.69
C ARG A 187 6.16 5.35 11.56
N ASN A 188 7.27 5.97 11.15
CA ASN A 188 8.53 5.86 11.89
C ASN A 188 8.47 6.58 13.24
N LYS A 189 7.77 7.71 13.32
CA LYS A 189 7.53 8.40 14.59
C LYS A 189 6.74 7.52 15.56
N MET A 190 5.67 6.87 15.10
CA MET A 190 4.88 5.93 15.94
C MET A 190 5.70 4.78 16.51
N ILE A 191 6.63 4.23 15.74
CA ILE A 191 7.44 3.06 16.17
C ILE A 191 8.60 3.45 17.07
N HIS A 192 9.21 4.62 16.85
CA HIS A 192 10.48 4.97 17.49
C HIS A 192 10.36 6.08 18.54
N ARG A 193 9.25 6.82 18.61
CA ARG A 193 9.09 7.97 19.50
C ARG A 193 7.74 7.94 20.24
N ASN A 194 6.70 8.48 19.62
CA ASN A 194 5.39 8.74 20.20
C ASN A 194 4.32 8.70 19.11
N SER A 195 3.05 8.55 19.49
CA SER A 195 1.96 8.68 18.53
C SER A 195 1.88 10.12 18.02
N PRO A 196 1.94 10.36 16.70
CA PRO A 196 1.73 11.67 16.07
C PRO A 196 0.33 12.24 16.35
N ASN A 197 -0.60 11.40 16.79
CA ASN A 197 -1.98 11.76 17.10
C ASN A 197 -2.14 12.20 18.56
N VAL A 198 -1.08 12.08 19.37
CA VAL A 198 -1.05 12.56 20.76
C VAL A 198 -0.23 13.86 20.81
N PRO A 199 -0.83 14.98 21.25
CA PRO A 199 -0.09 16.22 21.44
C PRO A 199 0.86 16.08 22.63
N VAL A 200 2.15 16.41 22.43
CA VAL A 200 3.20 16.29 23.43
C VAL A 200 4.11 17.51 23.37
N MET A 201 4.49 18.05 24.53
CA MET A 201 5.54 19.05 24.64
C MET A 201 6.45 18.64 25.82
N SER A 202 7.61 18.08 25.51
CA SER A 202 8.56 17.57 26.50
C SER A 202 9.99 17.60 25.94
N ASP A 203 10.99 17.39 26.80
CA ASP A 203 12.39 17.24 26.37
C ASP A 203 12.62 16.03 25.44
N PHE A 204 11.66 15.11 25.37
CA PHE A 204 11.72 13.94 24.49
C PHE A 204 11.23 14.25 23.06
N ASP A 205 10.13 14.98 22.93
CA ASP A 205 9.56 15.40 21.64
C ASP A 205 8.59 16.58 21.79
N THR A 206 8.41 17.34 20.71
CA THR A 206 7.37 18.35 20.57
C THR A 206 6.48 18.00 19.37
N ASN A 207 5.19 17.72 19.62
CA ASN A 207 4.23 17.25 18.63
C ASN A 207 2.87 17.94 18.78
N LEU A 208 2.34 18.46 17.68
CA LEU A 208 0.94 18.84 17.54
C LEU A 208 0.29 17.87 16.57
N LYS A 209 -0.95 17.45 16.85
CA LYS A 209 -1.66 16.55 15.94
C LYS A 209 -2.24 17.31 14.76
N ASN A 210 -2.30 16.66 13.61
CA ASN A 210 -3.02 17.15 12.44
C ASN A 210 -4.48 16.74 12.48
N HIS A 211 -5.35 17.48 11.79
CA HIS A 211 -6.73 17.05 11.60
C HIS A 211 -6.76 15.65 10.92
N PRO A 212 -7.60 14.70 11.35
CA PRO A 212 -7.62 13.33 10.80
C PRO A 212 -7.71 13.29 9.27
N VAL A 213 -8.54 14.16 8.67
CA VAL A 213 -8.69 14.28 7.21
C VAL A 213 -7.37 14.53 6.48
N PHE A 214 -6.44 15.30 7.07
CA PHE A 214 -5.15 15.58 6.45
C PHE A 214 -4.32 14.30 6.30
N GLN A 215 -4.24 13.49 7.36
CA GLN A 215 -3.55 12.19 7.30
C GLN A 215 -4.28 11.23 6.36
N LEU A 216 -5.61 11.22 6.43
CA LEU A 216 -6.44 10.34 5.61
C LEU A 216 -6.19 10.56 4.12
N LYS A 217 -6.19 11.82 3.66
CA LYS A 217 -5.89 12.17 2.26
C LYS A 217 -4.53 11.64 1.82
N ARG A 218 -3.48 11.94 2.59
CA ARG A 218 -2.09 11.50 2.32
C ARG A 218 -1.98 9.99 2.16
N ILE A 219 -2.59 9.24 3.08
CA ILE A 219 -2.46 7.78 3.13
C ILE A 219 -3.31 7.11 2.03
N ILE A 220 -4.48 7.66 1.69
CA ILE A 220 -5.30 7.17 0.58
C ILE A 220 -4.59 7.39 -0.76
N GLU A 221 -3.96 8.55 -0.97
CA GLU A 221 -3.21 8.83 -2.19
C GLU A 221 -1.96 7.92 -2.30
N ASP A 222 -1.19 7.72 -1.22
CA ASP A 222 -0.07 6.76 -1.20
C ASP A 222 -0.54 5.32 -1.48
N TYR A 223 -1.68 4.93 -0.91
CA TYR A 223 -2.33 3.65 -1.16
C TYR A 223 -2.73 3.45 -2.63
N ALA A 224 -3.30 4.48 -3.27
CA ALA A 224 -3.68 4.41 -4.67
C ALA A 224 -2.44 4.23 -5.56
N VAL A 225 -1.36 4.98 -5.30
CA VAL A 225 -0.12 4.90 -6.08
C VAL A 225 0.57 3.55 -5.94
N VAL A 226 0.77 3.02 -4.72
CA VAL A 226 1.39 1.70 -4.55
C VAL A 226 0.53 0.60 -5.19
N SER A 227 -0.80 0.72 -5.12
CA SER A 227 -1.71 -0.23 -5.76
C SER A 227 -1.63 -0.19 -7.29
N GLN A 228 -1.40 0.98 -7.88
CA GLN A 228 -1.16 1.11 -9.31
C GLN A 228 0.15 0.43 -9.73
N TYR A 229 1.24 0.62 -8.99
CA TYR A 229 2.51 -0.10 -9.26
C TYR A 229 2.38 -1.60 -9.08
N ILE A 230 1.61 -2.05 -8.08
CA ILE A 230 1.29 -3.47 -7.87
C ILE A 230 0.52 -4.01 -9.07
N LYS A 231 -0.48 -3.29 -9.56
CA LYS A 231 -1.27 -3.71 -10.71
C LYS A 231 -0.39 -3.87 -11.95
N GLU A 232 0.47 -2.89 -12.24
CA GLU A 232 1.40 -2.92 -13.38
C GLU A 232 2.27 -4.19 -13.39
N ILE A 233 2.95 -4.49 -12.27
CA ILE A 233 3.81 -5.68 -12.23
C ILE A 233 3.01 -6.99 -12.26
N LEU A 234 1.79 -7.00 -11.71
CA LEU A 234 0.93 -8.19 -11.80
C LEU A 234 0.47 -8.43 -13.25
N ASP A 235 0.19 -7.37 -14.01
CA ASP A 235 -0.16 -7.43 -15.44
C ASP A 235 1.02 -8.01 -16.24
N GLU A 236 2.26 -7.55 -15.99
CA GLU A 236 3.47 -8.12 -16.59
C GLU A 236 3.67 -9.61 -16.22
N ILE A 237 3.44 -9.97 -14.95
CA ILE A 237 3.53 -11.37 -14.49
C ILE A 237 2.50 -12.25 -15.22
N GLU A 238 1.28 -11.77 -15.39
CA GLU A 238 0.23 -12.53 -16.07
C GLU A 238 0.55 -12.75 -17.55
N GLU A 239 1.06 -11.73 -18.23
CA GLU A 239 1.53 -11.84 -19.62
C GLU A 239 2.69 -12.84 -19.77
N GLU A 240 3.70 -12.79 -18.90
CA GLU A 240 4.82 -13.76 -18.89
C GLU A 240 4.30 -15.19 -18.68
N VAL A 241 3.42 -15.39 -17.69
CA VAL A 241 2.87 -16.70 -17.35
C VAL A 241 2.03 -17.25 -18.50
N MET A 242 1.17 -16.43 -19.13
CA MET A 242 0.35 -16.86 -20.27
C MET A 242 1.23 -17.25 -21.48
N SER A 243 2.24 -16.45 -21.79
CA SER A 243 3.17 -16.73 -22.90
C SER A 243 3.89 -18.06 -22.71
N SER A 244 4.29 -18.37 -21.47
CA SER A 244 4.94 -19.65 -21.14
C SER A 244 4.07 -20.88 -21.35
N PHE A 245 2.74 -20.74 -21.37
CA PHE A 245 1.82 -21.84 -21.68
C PHE A 245 1.60 -22.03 -23.18
N ASP A 246 1.56 -20.94 -23.94
CA ASP A 246 1.39 -20.99 -25.39
C ASP A 246 2.62 -21.63 -26.08
N ASP A 247 3.81 -21.42 -25.54
CA ASP A 247 5.07 -22.01 -26.04
C ASP A 247 5.20 -23.53 -25.78
N VAL A 248 4.39 -24.10 -24.86
CA VAL A 248 4.41 -25.53 -24.52
C VAL A 248 3.56 -26.37 -25.47
N ASP A 249 2.64 -25.74 -26.21
CA ASP A 249 1.74 -26.37 -27.17
C ASP A 249 2.29 -26.39 -28.62
N CYS A 250 3.58 -26.09 -28.83
CA CYS A 250 4.28 -26.14 -30.14
C CYS A 250 5.31 -27.28 -30.26
#